data_AF-A0A969IQ26-F1
#
_entry.id   AF-A0A969IQ26-F1
#
_cell.length_a   1.000
_cell.length_b   1.000
_cell.length_c   1.000
_cell.angle_alpha   90.00
_cell.angle_beta   90.00
_cell.angle_gamma   90.00
#
_symmetry.space_group_name_H-M   'P 1'
#
loop_
_entity.id
_entity.type
_entity.pdbx_description
1 polymer ?
#
loop_
_entity_poly.entity_id
_entity_poly.type
_entity_poly.pdbx_seq_one_letter_code
_entity_poly.pdbx_strand_id
1 'polypeptide(L)'
;MIAASAGLMLLFVPILIIGMLVRLNLGRPVWFAQERGRSWWRALQRTLPALTARIAAESAEVHALYGTEPGKVSFANNCLLARRLVERGVRFVQLFDSGWDIHGTNPTDDLVTQFPKKAAEIDRPLAALLLDLERRGLLDETLVVFGGEFGRTPMNEARDGSKFLGRDHNPHCFSLLRHQCLCCGGQGR
;
A
#
# COMPACT_ATOMS: atom_id res chain seq x y z
N MET A 1 12.06 4.04 34.94
CA MET A 1 13.05 2.99 34.62
C MET A 1 12.91 2.66 33.15
N ILE A 2 14.03 2.80 32.44
CA ILE A 2 14.19 2.65 31.00
C ILE A 2 14.23 1.16 30.66
N ALA A 3 13.50 0.75 29.61
CA ALA A 3 13.84 -0.45 28.86
C ALA A 3 13.59 -0.16 27.38
N ALA A 4 14.61 0.44 26.75
CA ALA A 4 14.74 0.51 25.31
C ALA A 4 15.29 -0.84 24.83
N SER A 5 14.52 -1.59 24.04
CA SER A 5 15.05 -2.67 23.22
C SER A 5 15.23 -2.15 21.80
N ALA A 6 16.49 -1.92 21.44
CA ALA A 6 16.93 -1.65 20.08
C ALA A 6 16.61 -2.87 19.19
N GLY A 7 15.51 -2.77 18.45
CA GLY A 7 15.22 -3.66 17.33
C GLY A 7 15.74 -3.01 16.05
N LEU A 8 16.70 -3.65 15.42
CA LEU A 8 17.26 -3.33 14.11
C LEU A 8 16.12 -3.10 13.09
N MET A 9 15.82 -1.84 12.80
CA MET A 9 14.81 -1.45 11.82
C MET A 9 15.41 -1.57 10.41
N LEU A 10 15.33 -2.78 9.84
CA LEU A 10 15.61 -2.99 8.42
C LEU A 10 14.51 -2.29 7.61
N LEU A 11 14.80 -1.07 7.16
CA LEU A 11 13.94 -0.26 6.30
C LEU A 11 13.92 -0.85 4.88
N PHE A 12 12.94 -1.71 4.60
CA PHE A 12 12.65 -2.22 3.26
C PHE A 12 11.58 -1.35 2.59
N VAL A 13 11.91 -0.71 1.46
CA VAL A 13 11.03 0.34 0.88
C VAL A 13 10.97 0.26 -0.64
N PRO A 14 9.81 -0.10 -1.22
CA PRO A 14 9.57 -0.06 -2.65
C PRO A 14 9.07 1.31 -3.17
N ILE A 15 9.26 1.61 -4.48
CA ILE A 15 8.88 2.88 -5.14
C ILE A 15 7.51 2.92 -5.81
N LEU A 16 6.81 1.81 -5.81
CA LEU A 16 5.45 1.75 -6.28
C LEU A 16 4.77 0.86 -5.27
N ILE A 17 3.90 1.37 -4.41
CA ILE A 17 3.14 0.41 -3.59
C ILE A 17 2.18 -0.27 -4.53
N ILE A 18 2.52 -1.49 -4.90
CA ILE A 18 1.61 -2.49 -5.42
C ILE A 18 1.03 -3.13 -4.17
N GLY A 19 -0.05 -2.54 -3.66
CA GLY A 19 -0.97 -3.26 -2.80
C GLY A 19 -1.76 -4.20 -3.70
N MET A 20 -1.21 -5.37 -4.06
CA MET A 20 -1.99 -6.41 -4.71
C MET A 20 -2.78 -7.12 -3.61
N LEU A 21 -4.02 -6.68 -3.40
CA LEU A 21 -4.95 -7.45 -2.60
C LEU A 21 -5.57 -8.52 -3.51
N VAL A 22 -5.04 -9.72 -3.46
CA VAL A 22 -5.59 -10.86 -4.20
C VAL A 22 -6.54 -11.61 -3.29
N ARG A 23 -7.83 -11.61 -3.61
CA ARG A 23 -8.75 -12.58 -3.02
C ARG A 23 -8.71 -13.84 -3.88
N LEU A 24 -7.84 -14.79 -3.56
CA LEU A 24 -7.98 -16.18 -4.03
C LEU A 24 -8.88 -16.92 -3.04
N ASN A 25 -10.20 -16.81 -3.22
CA ASN A 25 -11.12 -17.74 -2.55
C ASN A 25 -10.90 -19.14 -3.14
N LEU A 26 -10.12 -19.95 -2.43
CA LEU A 26 -9.73 -21.32 -2.80
C LEU A 26 -10.90 -22.32 -2.72
N GLY A 27 -12.10 -21.89 -2.32
CA GLY A 27 -13.25 -22.77 -2.07
C GLY A 27 -14.35 -22.79 -3.14
N ARG A 28 -14.21 -22.09 -4.29
CA ARG A 28 -15.24 -22.12 -5.37
C ARG A 28 -14.59 -22.29 -6.75
N PRO A 29 -15.09 -23.21 -7.61
CA PRO A 29 -14.52 -23.45 -8.92
C PRO A 29 -14.57 -22.21 -9.81
N VAL A 30 -13.46 -21.95 -10.49
CA VAL A 30 -13.27 -20.81 -11.40
C VAL A 30 -13.87 -21.14 -12.76
N TRP A 31 -15.00 -20.52 -13.09
CA TRP A 31 -15.45 -20.43 -14.48
C TRP A 31 -14.96 -19.11 -15.07
N PHE A 32 -13.91 -19.16 -15.91
CA PHE A 32 -13.50 -18.04 -16.75
C PHE A 32 -14.55 -17.85 -17.85
N ALA A 33 -15.41 -16.83 -17.72
CA ALA A 33 -16.31 -16.39 -18.79
C ALA A 33 -15.92 -14.96 -19.19
N GLN A 34 -15.32 -14.83 -20.37
CA GLN A 34 -14.61 -13.68 -20.93
C GLN A 34 -15.51 -12.54 -21.45
N GLU A 35 -16.75 -12.38 -20.94
CA GLU A 35 -17.73 -11.43 -21.51
C GLU A 35 -18.26 -10.35 -20.55
N ARG A 36 -17.74 -10.21 -19.32
CA ARG A 36 -18.26 -9.27 -18.31
C ARG A 36 -17.54 -7.91 -18.15
N GLY A 37 -16.54 -7.59 -18.99
CA GLY A 37 -15.73 -6.38 -18.82
C GLY A 37 -16.50 -5.06 -18.85
N ARG A 38 -17.49 -4.91 -19.74
CA ARG A 38 -18.24 -3.64 -19.91
C ARG A 38 -19.41 -3.46 -18.92
N SER A 39 -20.10 -4.54 -18.54
CA SER A 39 -21.21 -4.47 -17.58
C SER A 39 -20.72 -4.34 -16.15
N TRP A 40 -19.61 -5.00 -15.80
CA TRP A 40 -18.97 -4.86 -14.49
C TRP A 40 -18.41 -3.45 -14.26
N TRP A 41 -17.74 -2.86 -15.27
CA TRP A 41 -17.23 -1.49 -15.18
C TRP A 41 -18.35 -0.46 -14.94
N ARG A 42 -19.47 -0.56 -15.67
CA ARG A 42 -20.63 0.32 -15.45
C ARG A 42 -21.30 0.10 -14.09
N ALA A 43 -21.37 -1.14 -13.62
CA ALA A 43 -21.87 -1.45 -12.28
C ALA A 43 -20.95 -0.89 -11.18
N LEU A 44 -19.64 -0.94 -11.37
CA LEU A 44 -18.65 -0.29 -10.51
C LEU A 44 -18.87 1.23 -10.50
N GLN A 45 -18.96 1.88 -11.68
CA GLN A 45 -19.22 3.32 -11.78
C GLN A 45 -20.52 3.76 -11.09
N ARG A 46 -21.57 2.93 -11.12
CA ARG A 46 -22.83 3.21 -10.41
C ARG A 46 -22.74 3.01 -8.89
N THR A 47 -21.85 2.16 -8.42
CA THR A 47 -21.69 1.84 -6.99
C THR A 47 -20.63 2.67 -6.29
N LEU A 48 -19.68 3.25 -7.05
CA LEU A 48 -18.61 4.09 -6.52
C LEU A 48 -19.12 5.30 -5.71
N PRO A 49 -20.10 6.11 -6.17
CA PRO A 49 -20.61 7.23 -5.37
C PRO A 49 -21.24 6.80 -4.04
N ALA A 50 -22.01 5.70 -4.05
CA ALA A 50 -22.60 5.15 -2.83
C ALA A 50 -21.53 4.58 -1.88
N LEU A 51 -20.42 4.09 -2.44
CA LEU A 51 -19.30 3.57 -1.68
C LEU A 51 -18.44 4.69 -1.07
N THR A 52 -18.17 5.76 -1.82
CA THR A 52 -17.46 6.95 -1.30
C THR A 52 -18.28 7.69 -0.24
N ALA A 53 -19.60 7.78 -0.42
CA ALA A 53 -20.49 8.30 0.63
C ALA A 53 -20.46 7.42 1.89
N ARG A 54 -20.33 6.10 1.75
CA ARG A 54 -20.27 5.17 2.89
C ARG A 54 -18.96 5.21 3.66
N ILE A 55 -17.82 5.45 3.01
CA ILE A 55 -16.56 5.64 3.74
C ILE A 55 -16.56 6.95 4.52
N ALA A 56 -17.25 7.99 4.04
CA ALA A 56 -17.40 9.26 4.76
C ALA A 56 -18.33 9.16 5.97
N ALA A 57 -19.15 8.10 6.04
CA ALA A 57 -20.09 7.83 7.13
C ALA A 57 -19.54 6.83 8.17
N GLU A 58 -18.25 6.49 8.13
CA GLU A 58 -17.64 5.64 9.15
C GLU A 58 -17.58 6.34 10.50
N SER A 59 -17.42 5.55 11.56
CA SER A 59 -17.27 6.11 12.90
C SER A 59 -15.98 6.93 13.01
N ALA A 60 -15.98 7.91 13.92
CA ALA A 60 -14.79 8.69 14.24
C ALA A 60 -13.62 7.80 14.68
N GLU A 61 -13.90 6.67 15.33
CA GLU A 61 -12.89 5.67 15.71
C GLU A 61 -12.22 5.04 14.49
N VAL A 62 -13.00 4.64 13.47
CA VAL A 62 -12.44 4.09 12.23
C VAL A 62 -11.63 5.15 11.50
N HIS A 63 -12.13 6.38 11.45
CA HIS A 63 -11.39 7.47 10.83
C HIS A 63 -10.07 7.76 11.55
N ALA A 64 -10.08 7.72 12.88
CA ALA A 64 -8.89 7.83 13.70
C ALA A 64 -7.96 6.62 13.53
N LEU A 65 -8.46 5.40 13.37
CA LEU A 65 -7.60 4.23 13.16
C LEU A 65 -6.76 4.38 11.88
N TYR A 66 -7.41 4.71 10.77
CA TYR A 66 -6.74 4.85 9.47
C TYR A 66 -5.99 6.17 9.29
N GLY A 67 -6.33 7.22 10.05
CA GLY A 67 -5.82 8.58 9.80
C GLY A 67 -6.45 9.21 8.55
N THR A 68 -7.69 8.86 8.26
CA THR A 68 -8.45 9.36 7.11
C THR A 68 -9.04 10.74 7.40
N GLU A 69 -9.07 11.59 6.38
CA GLU A 69 -9.85 12.83 6.35
C GLU A 69 -10.97 12.66 5.30
N PRO A 70 -12.25 12.54 5.69
CA PRO A 70 -13.35 12.34 4.75
C PRO A 70 -13.36 13.38 3.61
N GLY A 71 -13.48 12.92 2.36
CA GLY A 71 -13.51 13.79 1.18
C GLY A 71 -12.14 14.20 0.62
N LYS A 72 -11.04 13.94 1.32
CA LYS A 72 -9.68 14.16 0.81
C LYS A 72 -9.25 13.01 -0.11
N VAL A 73 -8.37 13.27 -1.06
CA VAL A 73 -7.68 12.21 -1.78
C VAL A 73 -6.43 11.82 -0.97
N SER A 74 -6.40 10.60 -0.42
CA SER A 74 -5.27 10.10 0.36
C SER A 74 -5.19 8.58 0.31
N PHE A 75 -3.98 8.04 0.52
CA PHE A 75 -3.78 6.60 0.62
C PHE A 75 -4.61 5.97 1.76
N ALA A 76 -4.79 6.70 2.85
CA ALA A 76 -5.63 6.28 3.97
C ALA A 76 -7.11 6.08 3.56
N ASN A 77 -7.68 7.02 2.81
CA ASN A 77 -9.04 6.90 2.29
C ASN A 77 -9.16 5.74 1.29
N ASN A 78 -8.11 5.52 0.48
CA ASN A 78 -8.07 4.40 -0.45
C ASN A 78 -8.00 3.04 0.28
N CYS A 79 -7.29 2.95 1.41
CA CYS A 79 -7.26 1.74 2.25
C CYS A 79 -8.63 1.44 2.86
N LEU A 80 -9.30 2.46 3.40
CA LEU A 80 -10.66 2.32 3.95
C LEU A 80 -11.68 1.92 2.86
N LEU A 81 -11.54 2.49 1.67
CA LEU A 81 -12.31 2.10 0.49
C LEU A 81 -12.05 0.64 0.10
N ALA A 82 -10.78 0.21 0.10
CA ALA A 82 -10.40 -1.17 -0.18
C ALA A 82 -11.08 -2.15 0.77
N ARG A 83 -11.05 -1.86 2.08
CA ARG A 83 -11.73 -2.67 3.09
C ARG A 83 -13.22 -2.85 2.77
N ARG A 84 -13.93 -1.78 2.40
CA ARG A 84 -15.34 -1.86 1.99
C ARG A 84 -15.57 -2.62 0.68
N LEU A 85 -14.63 -2.58 -0.26
CA LEU A 85 -14.69 -3.40 -1.48
C LEU A 85 -14.53 -4.89 -1.15
N VAL A 86 -13.62 -5.22 -0.24
CA VAL A 86 -13.40 -6.60 0.23
C VAL A 86 -14.65 -7.15 0.92
N GLU A 87 -15.27 -6.37 1.81
CA GLU A 87 -16.54 -6.74 2.45
C GLU A 87 -17.66 -7.05 1.44
N ARG A 88 -17.65 -6.38 0.29
CA ARG A 88 -18.62 -6.62 -0.80
C ARG A 88 -18.22 -7.77 -1.72
N GLY A 89 -17.17 -8.50 -1.38
CA GLY A 89 -16.72 -9.67 -2.10
C GLY A 89 -15.93 -9.37 -3.37
N VAL A 90 -15.45 -8.13 -3.57
CA VAL A 90 -14.56 -7.79 -4.68
C VAL A 90 -13.33 -8.70 -4.63
N ARG A 91 -12.97 -9.23 -5.80
CA ARG A 91 -11.98 -10.32 -5.92
C ARG A 91 -10.55 -9.83 -6.02
N PHE A 92 -10.40 -8.61 -6.52
CA PHE A 92 -9.11 -8.00 -6.77
C PHE A 92 -9.22 -6.51 -6.48
N VAL A 93 -8.39 -6.03 -5.56
CA VAL A 93 -8.29 -4.61 -5.24
C VAL A 93 -6.82 -4.23 -5.35
N GLN A 94 -6.54 -3.18 -6.10
CA GLN A 94 -5.19 -2.67 -6.27
C GLN A 94 -5.12 -1.25 -5.74
N LEU A 95 -4.20 -1.03 -4.80
CA LEU A 95 -3.88 0.29 -4.27
C LEU A 95 -2.54 0.73 -4.83
N PHE A 96 -2.46 2.00 -5.22
CA PHE A 96 -1.28 2.65 -5.76
C PHE A 96 -0.94 3.88 -4.93
N ASP A 97 0.35 4.06 -4.63
CA ASP A 97 0.92 5.29 -4.10
C ASP A 97 2.22 5.63 -4.86
N SER A 98 2.39 6.91 -5.18
CA SER A 98 3.51 7.45 -5.95
C SER A 98 4.33 8.45 -5.13
N GLY A 99 5.48 8.90 -5.65
CA GLY A 99 6.33 9.88 -4.96
C GLY A 99 7.34 9.27 -4.00
N TRP A 100 7.70 8.00 -4.23
CA TRP A 100 8.75 7.29 -3.50
C TRP A 100 10.13 7.39 -4.18
N ASP A 101 10.15 7.96 -5.39
CA ASP A 101 11.33 8.16 -6.22
C ASP A 101 12.16 9.36 -5.72
N ILE A 102 12.84 9.13 -4.59
CA ILE A 102 13.54 10.17 -3.84
C ILE A 102 15.00 10.23 -4.28
N HIS A 103 15.34 11.21 -5.12
CA HIS A 103 16.66 11.34 -5.76
C HIS A 103 17.56 12.39 -5.12
N GLY A 104 17.09 13.11 -4.11
CA GLY A 104 17.90 14.14 -3.46
C GLY A 104 18.14 15.34 -4.37
N THR A 105 17.24 15.67 -5.30
CA THR A 105 17.46 16.81 -6.22
C THR A 105 17.10 18.16 -5.61
N ASN A 106 16.24 18.18 -4.59
CA ASN A 106 15.70 19.40 -3.98
C ASN A 106 15.17 19.15 -2.54
N PRO A 107 14.79 20.19 -1.76
CA PRO A 107 14.29 20.02 -0.39
C PRO A 107 12.97 19.24 -0.26
N THR A 108 12.23 19.08 -1.36
CA THR A 108 11.00 18.27 -1.42
C THR A 108 11.22 16.90 -2.05
N ASP A 109 12.48 16.48 -2.14
CA ASP A 109 12.91 15.23 -2.78
C ASP A 109 14.10 14.63 -2.01
N ASP A 110 14.09 14.66 -0.68
CA ASP A 110 15.23 14.19 0.13
C ASP A 110 14.88 13.02 1.07
N LEU A 111 15.87 12.20 1.38
CA LEU A 111 15.71 11.04 2.25
C LEU A 111 15.60 11.38 3.75
N VAL A 112 15.97 12.59 4.16
CA VAL A 112 15.95 12.97 5.58
C VAL A 112 14.57 13.44 5.98
N THR A 113 13.85 14.15 5.10
CA THR A 113 12.54 14.73 5.42
C THR A 113 11.39 14.09 4.67
N GLN A 114 11.52 13.88 3.35
CA GLN A 114 10.40 13.39 2.55
C GLN A 114 10.18 11.90 2.70
N PHE A 115 11.26 11.13 2.81
CA PHE A 115 11.15 9.69 2.99
C PHE A 115 10.39 9.33 4.28
N PRO A 116 10.74 9.86 5.47
CA PRO A 116 9.98 9.56 6.69
C PRO A 116 8.53 10.02 6.61
N LYS A 117 8.27 11.16 5.96
CA LYS A 117 6.92 11.65 5.72
C LYS A 117 6.11 10.67 4.87
N LYS A 118 6.68 10.19 3.76
CA LYS A 118 6.02 9.21 2.89
C LYS A 118 5.80 7.86 3.56
N ALA A 119 6.76 7.42 4.37
CA ALA A 119 6.59 6.23 5.20
C ALA A 119 5.42 6.38 6.18
N ALA A 120 5.32 7.51 6.87
CA ALA A 120 4.24 7.78 7.82
C ALA A 120 2.85 7.87 7.15
N GLU A 121 2.76 8.37 5.91
CA GLU A 121 1.51 8.44 5.13
C GLU A 121 0.93 7.05 4.80
N ILE A 122 1.74 5.99 4.86
CA ILE A 122 1.36 4.63 4.46
C ILE A 122 1.35 3.64 5.62
N ASP A 123 2.29 3.76 6.54
CA ASP A 123 2.47 2.83 7.66
C ASP A 123 1.17 2.68 8.46
N ARG A 124 0.61 3.81 8.92
CA ARG A 124 -0.63 3.83 9.69
C ARG A 124 -1.84 3.23 8.93
N PRO A 125 -2.22 3.72 7.74
CA PRO A 125 -3.40 3.19 7.06
C PRO A 125 -3.25 1.74 6.58
N LEU A 126 -2.02 1.29 6.27
CA LEU A 126 -1.78 -0.11 5.91
C LEU A 126 -1.94 -1.01 7.14
N ALA A 127 -1.35 -0.64 8.27
CA ALA A 127 -1.53 -1.36 9.53
C ALA A 127 -3.01 -1.40 9.96
N ALA A 128 -3.71 -0.27 9.82
CA ALA A 128 -5.15 -0.18 10.06
C ALA A 128 -5.96 -1.12 9.16
N LEU A 129 -5.63 -1.21 7.87
CA LEU A 129 -6.29 -2.11 6.93
C LEU A 129 -6.12 -3.57 7.35
N LEU A 130 -4.90 -4.00 7.68
CA LEU A 130 -4.63 -5.37 8.14
C LEU A 130 -5.42 -5.69 9.41
N LEU A 131 -5.36 -4.80 10.41
CA LEU A 131 -6.08 -4.98 11.67
C LEU A 131 -7.60 -5.02 11.48
N ASP A 132 -8.15 -4.16 10.61
CA ASP A 132 -9.59 -4.10 10.36
C ASP A 132 -10.07 -5.31 9.55
N LEU A 133 -9.25 -5.85 8.63
CA LEU A 133 -9.52 -7.13 7.98
C LEU A 133 -9.48 -8.31 8.96
N GLU A 134 -8.54 -8.31 9.90
CA GLU A 134 -8.44 -9.33 10.95
C GLU A 134 -9.66 -9.30 11.88
N ARG A 135 -10.03 -8.12 12.40
CA ARG A 135 -11.20 -7.92 13.27
C ARG A 135 -12.51 -8.38 12.63
N ARG A 136 -12.56 -8.43 11.31
CA ARG A 136 -13.74 -8.84 10.53
C ARG A 136 -13.68 -10.29 10.06
N GLY A 137 -12.62 -11.02 10.37
CA GLY A 137 -12.39 -12.39 9.87
C GLY A 137 -12.18 -12.46 8.36
N LEU A 138 -11.84 -11.35 7.71
CA LEU A 138 -11.62 -11.27 6.26
C LEU A 138 -10.16 -11.53 5.89
N LEU A 139 -9.24 -11.36 6.83
CA LEU A 139 -7.81 -11.50 6.58
C LEU A 139 -7.42 -12.95 6.22
N ASP A 140 -8.08 -13.94 6.84
CA ASP A 140 -7.86 -15.36 6.55
C ASP A 140 -8.24 -15.76 5.12
N GLU A 141 -9.18 -15.04 4.50
CA GLU A 141 -9.61 -15.27 3.11
C GLU A 141 -8.99 -14.30 2.10
N THR A 142 -8.09 -13.41 2.55
CA THR A 142 -7.56 -12.31 1.75
C THR A 142 -6.03 -12.34 1.73
N LEU A 143 -5.44 -12.56 0.55
CA LEU A 143 -4.00 -12.42 0.37
C LEU A 143 -3.67 -10.94 0.18
N VAL A 144 -3.00 -10.37 1.19
CA VAL A 144 -2.43 -9.02 1.10
C VAL A 144 -0.98 -9.13 0.67
N VAL A 145 -0.67 -8.53 -0.48
CA VAL A 145 0.69 -8.36 -0.98
C VAL A 145 1.00 -6.88 -1.03
N PHE A 146 2.14 -6.51 -0.45
CA PHE A 146 2.69 -5.16 -0.45
C PHE A 146 4.11 -5.25 -0.99
N GLY A 147 4.37 -4.62 -2.13
CA GLY A 147 5.71 -4.57 -2.68
C GLY A 147 5.80 -3.43 -3.66
N GLY A 148 6.90 -3.37 -4.40
CA GLY A 148 7.01 -2.42 -5.50
C GLY A 148 7.98 -2.83 -6.57
N GLU A 149 8.11 -1.94 -7.53
CA GLU A 149 8.61 -2.26 -8.87
C GLU A 149 10.10 -2.62 -8.89
N PHE A 150 10.90 -1.88 -8.13
CA PHE A 150 12.35 -2.05 -8.01
C PHE A 150 12.83 -1.54 -6.66
N GLY A 151 13.98 -2.04 -6.24
CA GLY A 151 14.70 -1.66 -5.03
C GLY A 151 15.51 -0.39 -5.24
N ARG A 152 16.31 -0.05 -4.23
CA ARG A 152 17.17 1.14 -4.27
C ARG A 152 18.58 0.86 -3.83
N THR A 153 19.50 1.66 -4.36
CA THR A 153 20.89 1.63 -3.95
C THR A 153 21.02 2.15 -2.52
N PRO A 154 21.95 1.60 -1.71
CA PRO A 154 22.24 2.15 -0.39
C PRO A 154 23.11 3.41 -0.45
N MET A 155 23.64 3.77 -1.63
CA MET A 155 24.53 4.91 -1.84
C MET A 155 23.75 6.19 -2.16
N ASN A 156 24.27 7.33 -1.68
CA ASN A 156 23.80 8.65 -2.11
C ASN A 156 24.25 8.93 -3.54
N GLU A 157 23.32 9.33 -4.40
CA GLU A 157 23.60 9.60 -5.81
C GLU A 157 24.27 10.97 -6.02
N ALA A 158 24.04 11.95 -5.11
CA ALA A 158 24.60 13.30 -5.19
C ALA A 158 24.45 13.95 -6.59
N ARG A 159 23.30 13.76 -7.23
CA ARG A 159 23.01 14.25 -8.59
C ARG A 159 23.35 15.73 -8.73
N ASP A 160 24.12 16.06 -9.76
CA ASP A 160 24.52 17.43 -10.11
C ASP A 160 25.13 18.24 -8.94
N GLY A 161 25.82 17.56 -8.01
CA GLY A 161 26.41 18.20 -6.83
C GLY A 161 25.38 18.64 -5.80
N SER A 162 24.18 18.03 -5.82
CA SER A 162 23.13 18.30 -4.86
C SER A 162 23.58 18.06 -3.42
N LYS A 163 23.14 18.95 -2.53
CA LYS A 163 23.38 18.88 -1.09
C LYS A 163 22.38 17.98 -0.36
N PHE A 164 21.32 17.54 -1.04
CA PHE A 164 20.30 16.67 -0.47
C PHE A 164 20.68 15.20 -0.65
N LEU A 165 20.31 14.38 0.32
CA LEU A 165 20.58 12.94 0.28
C LEU A 165 19.49 12.25 -0.54
N GLY A 166 19.91 11.56 -1.60
CA GLY A 166 19.07 10.80 -2.52
C GLY A 166 19.50 9.35 -2.66
N ARG A 167 18.79 8.57 -3.47
CA ARG A 167 19.12 7.17 -3.80
C ARG A 167 18.69 6.83 -5.23
N ASP A 168 19.54 6.10 -5.94
CA ASP A 168 19.24 5.67 -7.31
C ASP A 168 18.52 4.31 -7.34
N HIS A 169 18.01 3.96 -8.51
CA HIS A 169 17.34 2.72 -8.83
C HIS A 169 18.27 1.51 -8.69
N ASN A 170 17.77 0.43 -8.09
CA ASN A 170 18.40 -0.89 -8.16
C ASN A 170 17.42 -1.88 -8.82
N PRO A 171 17.48 -2.07 -10.15
CA PRO A 171 16.55 -2.93 -10.88
C PRO A 171 16.72 -4.42 -10.56
N HIS A 172 17.86 -4.81 -9.96
CA HIS A 172 18.17 -6.21 -9.67
C HIS A 172 17.66 -6.69 -8.31
N CYS A 173 17.11 -5.80 -7.49
CA CYS A 173 16.62 -6.09 -6.15
C CYS A 173 15.20 -5.56 -6.00
N PHE A 174 14.31 -6.28 -5.32
CA PHE A 174 13.00 -5.77 -4.91
C PHE A 174 12.57 -6.44 -3.60
N SER A 175 11.61 -5.82 -2.91
CA SER A 175 11.08 -6.35 -1.66
C SER A 175 9.58 -6.55 -1.77
N LEU A 176 9.11 -7.69 -1.26
CA LEU A 176 7.71 -8.05 -1.22
C LEU A 176 7.35 -8.54 0.18
N LEU A 177 6.39 -7.87 0.79
CA LEU A 177 5.73 -8.27 2.01
C LEU A 177 4.42 -8.96 1.66
N ARG A 178 4.25 -10.17 2.18
CA ARG A 178 2.99 -10.88 2.21
C ARG A 178 2.53 -10.90 3.66
N HIS A 179 1.23 -10.73 3.90
CA HIS A 179 0.68 -11.02 5.22
C HIS A 179 1.02 -12.49 5.57
N GLN A 180 1.94 -12.70 6.54
CA GLN A 180 2.62 -13.95 6.97
C GLN A 180 4.07 -14.21 6.48
N CYS A 181 4.68 -13.42 5.58
CA CYS A 181 6.09 -13.61 5.21
C CYS A 181 6.72 -12.38 4.52
N LEU A 182 7.96 -12.01 4.88
CA LEU A 182 8.77 -11.06 4.12
C LEU A 182 9.67 -11.85 3.16
N CYS A 183 9.51 -11.63 1.85
CA CYS A 183 10.37 -12.23 0.82
C CYS A 183 11.27 -11.14 0.20
N CYS A 184 12.59 -11.31 0.34
CA CYS A 184 13.56 -10.55 -0.44
C CYS A 184 13.70 -11.19 -1.83
N GLY A 185 13.35 -10.47 -2.89
CA GLY A 185 13.45 -10.95 -4.27
C GLY A 185 14.66 -10.36 -4.99
N GLY A 186 15.50 -11.20 -5.59
CA GLY A 186 16.53 -10.79 -6.54
C GLY A 186 16.16 -11.27 -7.94
N GLN A 187 16.30 -10.41 -8.96
CA GLN A 187 16.24 -10.88 -10.35
C GLN A 187 17.50 -11.69 -10.62
N GLY A 188 17.35 -13.02 -10.65
CA GLY A 188 18.43 -13.93 -11.05
C GLY A 188 18.87 -13.65 -12.48
N ARG A 189 20.19 -13.54 -12.67
CA ARG A 189 20.85 -13.90 -13.92
C ARG A 189 21.63 -15.17 -13.67
#